data_AF-A0A139D1I0-F1
#
_entry.id   AF-A0A139D1I0-F1
#
_cell.length_a   1.000
_cell.length_b   1.000
_cell.length_c   1.000
_cell.angle_alpha   90.00
_cell.angle_beta   90.00
_cell.angle_gamma   90.00
#
_symmetry.space_group_name_H-M   'P 1'
#
loop_
_entity.id
_entity.type
_entity.pdbx_description
1 polymer ?
#
loop_
_entity_poly.entity_id
_entity_poly.type
_entity_poly.pdbx_seq_one_letter_code
_entity_poly.pdbx_strand_id
1 'polypeptide(L)' 'IANGFVFRQPSSGAFMNAIERALNAWEQPETWLQLQKNGMAGDYSWKSRAKDYINLYRSLINEQ' A
#
# COMPACT_ATOMS: atom_id res chain seq x y z
N ILE A 1 -0.41 -1.53 9.18
CA ILE A 1 0.98 -1.02 9.24
C ILE A 1 1.12 0.17 8.30
N ALA A 2 1.81 1.24 8.72
CA ALA A 2 2.07 2.39 7.85
C ALA A 2 3.28 2.09 6.93
N ASN A 3 3.14 2.30 5.63
CA ASN A 3 4.19 2.02 4.63
C ASN A 3 4.36 3.17 3.62
N GLY A 4 3.73 4.32 3.85
CA GLY A 4 3.82 5.47 2.96
C GLY A 4 2.82 6.57 3.34
N PHE A 5 2.65 7.52 2.42
CA PHE A 5 1.80 8.71 2.60
C PHE A 5 0.74 8.75 1.50
N VAL A 6 -0.52 8.92 1.90
CA VAL A 6 -1.66 9.02 0.98
C VAL A 6 -2.40 10.33 1.21
N PHE A 7 -3.05 10.83 0.16
CA PHE A 7 -4.00 11.95 0.22
C PHE A 7 -5.26 11.58 -0.55
N ARG A 8 -6.44 12.00 -0.06
CA ARG A 8 -7.73 11.54 -0.58
C ARG A 8 -8.32 12.44 -1.64
N GLN A 9 -8.20 13.75 -1.43
CA GLN A 9 -8.74 14.73 -2.37
C GLN A 9 -7.70 14.97 -3.46
N PRO A 10 -8.06 14.89 -4.75
CA PRO A 10 -7.14 15.20 -5.84
C PRO A 10 -6.96 16.72 -5.98
N SER A 11 -6.44 17.36 -4.93
CA SER A 11 -6.22 18.80 -4.83
C SER A 11 -4.76 19.10 -4.47
N SER A 12 -4.26 20.26 -4.89
CA SER A 12 -2.90 20.72 -4.58
C SER A 12 -2.65 20.81 -3.08
N GLY A 13 -3.64 21.28 -2.30
CA GLY A 13 -3.52 21.38 -0.84
C GLY A 13 -3.41 20.01 -0.16
N ALA A 14 -4.23 19.03 -0.59
CA ALA A 14 -4.15 17.67 -0.03
C ALA A 14 -2.83 16.98 -0.39
N PHE A 15 -2.30 17.25 -1.60
CA PHE A 15 -0.98 16.79 -2.02
C PHE A 15 0.14 17.44 -1.20
N MET A 16 0.12 18.76 -1.01
CA MET A 16 1.11 19.47 -0.19
C MET A 16 1.14 18.94 1.24
N ASN A 17 -0.04 18.73 1.86
CA ASN A 17 -0.13 18.15 3.20
C ASN A 17 0.52 16.75 3.28
N ALA A 18 0.44 15.95 2.21
CA ALA A 18 1.11 14.65 2.17
C ALA A 18 2.63 14.77 2.05
N ILE A 19 3.13 15.74 1.28
CA ILE A 19 4.55 16.06 1.19
C ILE A 19 5.10 16.51 2.55
N GLU A 20 4.42 17.42 3.24
CA GLU A 20 4.85 17.89 4.56
C GLU A 20 4.95 16.74 5.56
N ARG A 21 3.99 15.81 5.58
CA ARG A 21 4.09 14.60 6.41
C ARG A 21 5.29 13.72 6.03
N ALA A 22 5.62 13.63 4.75
CA ALA A 22 6.78 12.87 4.30
C ALA A 22 8.10 13.53 4.74
N LEU A 23 8.21 14.85 4.64
CA LEU A 23 9.39 15.61 5.08
C LEU A 23 9.56 15.53 6.61
N ASN A 24 8.49 15.68 7.37
CA ASN A 24 8.54 15.54 8.83
C ASN A 24 8.97 14.14 9.27
N ALA A 25 8.58 13.10 8.53
CA ALA A 25 9.01 11.72 8.81
C ALA A 25 10.47 11.48 8.38
N TRP A 26 10.93 12.13 7.31
CA TRP A 26 12.32 12.06 6.84
C TRP A 26 13.30 12.60 7.89
N GLU A 27 12.92 13.66 8.60
CA GLU A 27 13.71 14.23 9.71
C GLU A 27 13.78 13.31 10.95
N GLN A 28 13.04 12.20 10.95
CA GLN A 28 13.00 11.21 12.04
C GLN A 28 13.53 9.86 11.53
N PRO A 29 14.84 9.57 11.66
CA PRO A 29 15.46 8.40 11.03
C PRO A 29 14.84 7.06 11.42
N GLU A 30 14.42 6.90 12.68
CA GLU A 30 13.77 5.67 13.16
C GLU A 30 12.40 5.46 12.50
N THR A 31 11.58 6.51 12.49
CA THR A 31 10.26 6.52 11.83
C THR A 31 10.41 6.23 10.33
N TRP A 32 11.37 6.88 9.68
CA TRP A 32 11.65 6.69 8.26
C TRP A 32 12.06 5.26 7.93
N LEU A 33 13.01 4.70 8.70
CA LEU A 33 13.46 3.32 8.52
C LEU A 33 12.33 2.32 8.75
N GLN A 34 11.47 2.56 9.74
CA GLN A 34 10.33 1.67 10.00
C GLN A 34 9.31 1.69 8.86
N LEU A 35 9.03 2.86 8.27
CA LEU A 35 8.16 2.97 7.08
C LEU A 35 8.74 2.15 5.91
N GLN A 36 10.04 2.26 5.66
CA GLN A 36 10.73 1.49 4.61
C GLN A 36 10.64 -0.02 4.87
N LYS A 37 10.94 -0.47 6.10
CA LYS A 37 10.83 -1.89 6.49
C LYS A 37 9.42 -2.43 6.29
N ASN A 38 8.40 -1.67 6.69
CA ASN A 38 7.00 -2.04 6.48
C ASN A 38 6.66 -2.16 5.00
N GLY A 39 7.17 -1.26 4.16
CA GLY A 39 7.02 -1.32 2.70
C GLY A 39 7.66 -2.58 2.11
N MET A 40 8.90 -2.87 2.48
CA MET A 40 9.67 -4.04 2.01
C MET A 40 9.12 -5.38 2.50
N ALA A 41 8.44 -5.41 3.65
CA ALA A 41 7.83 -6.61 4.20
C ALA A 41 6.51 -7.02 3.50
N GLY A 42 5.96 -6.17 2.63
CA GLY A 42 4.75 -6.49 1.88
C GLY A 42 4.97 -7.59 0.84
N ASP A 43 4.10 -8.59 0.81
CA ASP A 43 4.05 -9.56 -0.28
C ASP A 43 3.26 -8.98 -1.45
N TYR A 44 3.99 -8.49 -2.46
CA TYR A 44 3.44 -8.00 -3.73
C TYR A 44 3.55 -9.05 -4.85
N SER A 45 3.78 -10.31 -4.51
CA SER A 45 3.85 -11.39 -5.49
C SER A 45 2.48 -11.71 -6.09
N TRP A 46 2.50 -12.23 -7.31
CA TRP A 46 1.29 -12.71 -7.98
C TRP A 46 0.67 -13.95 -7.31
N LYS A 47 1.40 -14.65 -6.44
CA LYS A 47 0.97 -15.94 -5.87
C LYS A 47 -0.34 -15.82 -5.08
N SER A 48 -0.46 -14.77 -4.26
CA SER A 48 -1.67 -14.52 -3.46
C SER A 48 -2.86 -14.18 -4.37
N ARG A 49 -2.69 -13.23 -5.29
CA ARG A 49 -3.75 -12.80 -6.23
C ARG A 49 -4.18 -13.93 -7.18
N ALA A 50 -3.25 -14.75 -7.65
CA ALA A 50 -3.56 -15.88 -8.51
C ALA A 50 -4.50 -16.88 -7.85
N LYS A 51 -4.38 -17.10 -6.53
CA LYS A 51 -5.31 -17.95 -5.78
C LYS A 51 -6.73 -17.39 -5.82
N ASP A 52 -6.89 -16.08 -5.67
CA ASP A 52 -8.20 -15.42 -5.75
C ASP A 52 -8.82 -15.57 -7.14
N TYR A 53 -8.03 -15.38 -8.20
CA TYR A 53 -8.48 -15.62 -9.58
C TYR A 53 -8.87 -17.08 -9.83
N ILE A 54 -8.08 -18.05 -9.34
CA ILE A 54 -8.42 -19.47 -9.46
C ILE A 54 -9.74 -19.78 -8.76
N ASN A 55 -9.97 -19.22 -7.57
CA ASN A 55 -11.21 -19.41 -6.84
C ASN A 55 -12.41 -18.80 -7.60
N LEU A 56 -12.24 -17.59 -8.14
CA LEU A 56 -13.25 -16.94 -8.99
C LEU A 56 -13.57 -17.78 -10.24
N TYR A 57 -12.56 -18.29 -10.93
CA TYR A 57 -12.79 -19.14 -12.11
C TYR A 57 -13.48 -20.45 -11.74
N ARG A 58 -13.13 -21.05 -10.60
CA ARG A 58 -13.81 -22.24 -10.10
C ARG A 58 -15.27 -21.95 -9.75
N SER A 59 -15.59 -20.81 -9.14
CA SER A 59 -16.99 -20.49 -8.83
C SER A 59 -17.83 -20.30 -10.09
N LEU A 60 -17.27 -19.67 -11.13
CA LEU A 60 -17.97 -19.45 -12.40
C LEU A 60 -18.16 -20.76 -13.20
N ILE A 61 -17.28 -21.73 -13.05
CA ILE A 61 -17.36 -23.03 -13.76
C ILE A 61 -18.21 -24.06 -12.98
N ASN A 62 -18.25 -23.95 -11.64
CA ASN A 62 -18.98 -24.88 -10.76
C ASN A 62 -20.40 -24.41 -10.41
N GLU A 63 -20.90 -23.32 -11.01
CA GLU A 63 -22.33 -22.99 -10.98
C GLU A 63 -23.10 -23.98 -11.89
N GLN A 64 -23.51 -25.10 -11.29
CA GLN A 64 -24.62 -25.95 -11.71
C GLN A 64 -25.65 -26.01 -10.59
#